data_AF-A0A9J5XTX7-F1
#
_entry.id   AF-A0A9J5XTX7-F1
#
_cell.length_a   1.000
_cell.length_b   1.000
_cell.length_c   1.000
_cell.angle_alpha   90.00
_cell.angle_beta   90.00
_cell.angle_gamma   90.00
#
_symmetry.space_group_name_H-M   'P 1'
#
loop_
_entity.id
_entity.type
_entity.pdbx_description
1 polymer ?
#
loop_
_entity_poly.entity_id
_entity_poly.type
_entity_poly.pdbx_seq_one_letter_code
_entity_poly.pdbx_strand_id
1 'polypeptide(L)' 'MSQNKFSIPIHGEEFVKKSIGKKWRDYKCDLKAMYVTTYKTKDALIKNRPSHIPRDQWSGLVLYWLSKKAK' A
#
# COMPACT_ATOMS: atom_id res chain seq x y z
N MET A 1 20.74 -12.18 -15.55
CA MET A 1 20.39 -10.78 -15.90
C MET A 1 20.96 -9.88 -14.82
N SER A 2 21.93 -9.04 -15.14
CA SER A 2 22.59 -8.15 -14.17
C SER A 2 21.60 -7.06 -13.75
N GLN A 3 21.23 -7.01 -12.47
CA GLN A 3 20.45 -5.88 -11.94
C GLN A 3 21.35 -4.64 -11.93
N ASN A 4 21.13 -3.74 -12.88
CA ASN A 4 21.69 -2.40 -12.83
C ASN A 4 21.01 -1.66 -11.66
N LYS A 5 21.74 -1.47 -10.56
CA LYS A 5 21.30 -0.60 -9.47
C LYS A 5 21.23 0.83 -10.00
N PHE A 6 20.09 1.48 -9.83
CA PHE A 6 19.97 2.92 -10.06
C PHE A 6 20.85 3.64 -9.04
N SER A 7 21.90 4.31 -9.51
CA SER A 7 22.74 5.18 -8.69
C SER A 7 21.97 6.46 -8.41
N ILE A 8 21.47 6.60 -7.19
CA ILE A 8 20.78 7.83 -6.75
C ILE A 8 21.87 8.77 -6.23
N PRO A 9 21.96 10.02 -6.72
CA PRO A 9 22.91 10.97 -6.16
C PRO A 9 22.61 11.22 -4.69
N ILE A 10 23.65 11.33 -3.87
CA ILE A 10 23.57 11.39 -2.40
C ILE A 10 22.59 12.49 -1.92
N HIS A 11 22.52 13.61 -2.65
CA HIS A 11 21.62 14.73 -2.33
C HIS A 11 20.16 14.48 -2.72
N GLY A 12 19.91 13.57 -3.66
CA GLY A 12 18.56 13.19 -4.10
C GLY A 12 17.98 11.99 -3.35
N GLU A 13 18.79 11.27 -2.58
CA GLU A 13 18.37 10.02 -1.93
C GLU A 13 17.25 10.24 -0.91
N GLU A 14 17.34 11.32 -0.13
CA GLU A 14 16.29 11.71 0.81
C GLU A 14 14.99 12.09 0.08
N PHE A 15 15.09 12.87 -1.00
CA PHE A 15 13.95 13.28 -1.81
C PHE A 15 13.25 12.07 -2.45
N VAL A 16 14.02 11.12 -2.97
CA VAL A 16 13.47 9.90 -3.58
C VAL A 16 12.79 9.04 -2.52
N LYS A 17 13.41 8.82 -1.35
CA LYS A 17 12.78 8.08 -0.24
C LYS A 17 11.49 8.75 0.24
N LYS A 18 11.49 10.08 0.41
CA LYS A 18 10.29 10.85 0.78
C LYS A 18 9.19 10.72 -0.27
N SER A 19 9.54 10.85 -1.55
CA SER A 19 8.58 10.79 -2.65
C SER A 19 7.95 9.40 -2.80
N ILE A 20 8.75 8.34 -2.71
CA ILE A 20 8.26 6.95 -2.73
C ILE A 20 7.37 6.71 -1.52
N GLY A 21 7.80 7.14 -0.33
CA GLY A 21 7.02 7.03 0.90
C GLY A 21 5.67 7.74 0.79
N LYS A 22 5.63 8.94 0.22
CA LYS A 22 4.39 9.68 -0.03
C LYS A 22 3.48 8.94 -1.00
N LYS A 23 3.98 8.57 -2.18
CA LYS A 23 3.21 7.79 -3.18
C LYS A 23 2.63 6.51 -2.59
N TRP A 24 3.39 5.82 -1.75
CA TRP A 24 2.89 4.61 -1.07
C TRP A 24 1.79 4.90 -0.06
N ARG A 25 1.86 6.03 0.66
CA ARG A 25 0.81 6.45 1.60
C ARG A 25 -0.46 6.86 0.87
N ASP A 26 -0.35 7.68 -0.17
CA ASP A 26 -1.47 8.09 -1.04
C ASP A 26 -2.16 6.86 -1.64
N TYR A 27 -1.38 5.96 -2.27
CA TYR A 27 -1.91 4.73 -2.85
C TYR A 27 -2.72 3.87 -1.86
N LYS A 28 -2.22 3.71 -0.62
CA LYS A 28 -2.96 2.99 0.43
C LYS A 28 -4.23 3.72 0.87
N CYS A 29 -4.23 5.05 0.84
CA CYS A 29 -5.40 5.88 1.15
C CYS A 29 -6.47 5.71 0.07
N ASP A 30 -6.09 5.83 -1.20
CA ASP A 30 -6.98 5.62 -2.35
C ASP A 30 -7.57 4.21 -2.35
N LEU A 31 -6.75 3.20 -2.08
CA LEU A 31 -7.24 1.82 -1.91
C LEU A 31 -8.24 1.69 -0.76
N LYS A 32 -7.99 2.31 0.39
CA LYS A 32 -8.94 2.29 1.50
C LYS A 32 -10.26 2.95 1.08
N ALA A 33 -10.20 4.12 0.45
CA ALA A 33 -11.37 4.86 0.00
C ALA A 33 -12.20 4.06 -1.02
N MET A 34 -11.56 3.42 -2.00
CA MET A 34 -12.26 2.56 -2.97
C MET A 34 -12.84 1.31 -2.29
N TYR A 35 -12.00 0.51 -1.64
CA TYR A 35 -12.40 -0.84 -1.23
C TYR A 35 -13.23 -0.85 0.05
N VAL A 36 -12.94 -0.01 1.04
CA VAL A 36 -13.74 0.02 2.29
C VAL A 36 -15.12 0.63 2.06
N THR A 37 -15.24 1.57 1.11
CA THR A 37 -16.55 2.13 0.74
C THR A 37 -17.39 1.11 -0.03
N THR A 38 -16.78 0.33 -0.93
CA THR A 38 -17.46 -0.71 -1.71
C THR A 38 -17.78 -1.96 -0.91
N TYR A 39 -16.87 -2.41 -0.04
CA TYR A 39 -16.98 -3.66 0.71
C TYR A 39 -17.04 -3.40 2.22
N LYS A 40 -18.22 -3.59 2.79
CA LYS A 40 -18.49 -3.32 4.23
C LYS A 40 -17.96 -4.40 5.17
N THR A 41 -17.66 -5.60 4.67
CA THR A 41 -17.21 -6.73 5.48
C THR A 41 -15.77 -7.10 5.21
N LYS A 42 -15.06 -7.53 6.26
CA LYS A 42 -13.68 -8.03 6.17
C LYS A 42 -13.53 -9.13 5.13
N ASP A 43 -14.47 -10.07 5.10
CA ASP A 43 -14.40 -11.22 4.20
C ASP A 43 -14.51 -10.79 2.72
N ALA A 44 -15.42 -9.85 2.43
CA ALA A 44 -15.54 -9.27 1.10
C ALA A 44 -14.27 -8.52 0.67
N LEU A 45 -13.62 -7.79 1.58
CA LEU A 45 -12.33 -7.12 1.30
C LEU A 45 -11.23 -8.13 0.98
N ILE A 46 -11.11 -9.21 1.74
CA ILE A 46 -10.08 -10.24 1.53
C ILE A 46 -10.33 -11.00 0.21
N LYS A 47 -11.60 -11.28 -0.11
CA LYS A 47 -12.00 -11.97 -1.35
C LYS A 47 -11.75 -11.11 -2.59
N ASN A 48 -12.03 -9.80 -2.51
CA ASN A 48 -11.81 -8.85 -3.60
C ASN A 48 -10.40 -8.26 -3.58
N ARG A 49 -9.39 -9.12 -3.36
CA ARG A 49 -7.98 -8.72 -3.38
C ARG A 49 -7.55 -8.32 -4.80
N PRO A 50 -6.85 -7.19 -4.99
CA PRO A 50 -6.22 -6.87 -6.26
C PRO A 50 -5.15 -7.91 -6.64
N SER A 51 -5.17 -8.40 -7.88
CA SER A 51 -4.32 -9.51 -8.33
C SER A 51 -2.81 -9.24 -8.13
N HIS A 52 -2.39 -7.97 -8.29
CA HIS A 52 -1.01 -7.51 -8.15
C HIS A 52 -0.51 -7.36 -6.70
N ILE A 53 -1.38 -7.42 -5.69
CA ILE A 53 -0.97 -7.28 -4.28
C ILE A 53 -0.88 -8.66 -3.63
N PRO A 54 0.27 -9.06 -3.05
CA PRO A 54 0.38 -10.33 -2.35
C PRO A 54 -0.69 -10.49 -1.25
N ARG A 55 -1.22 -11.71 -1.08
CA ARG A 55 -2.31 -12.00 -0.12
C ARG A 55 -1.97 -11.60 1.30
N ASP A 56 -0.73 -11.83 1.72
CA ASP A 56 -0.24 -11.52 3.06
C ASP A 56 -0.28 -10.02 3.34
N GLN A 57 0.28 -9.23 2.40
CA GLN A 57 0.29 -7.77 2.44
C GLN A 57 -1.12 -7.20 2.46
N TRP A 58 -2.00 -7.72 1.60
CA TRP A 58 -3.41 -7.30 1.55
C TRP A 58 -4.15 -7.60 2.86
N SER A 59 -3.97 -8.81 3.40
CA SER A 59 -4.63 -9.21 4.64
C SER A 59 -4.20 -8.34 5.82
N GLY A 60 -2.90 -8.04 5.94
CA GLY A 60 -2.39 -7.10 6.93
C GLY A 60 -2.96 -5.69 6.78
N LEU A 61 -3.09 -5.19 5.53
CA LEU A 61 -3.70 -3.90 5.23
C LEU A 61 -5.18 -3.82 5.64
N VAL A 62 -5.98 -4.83 5.27
CA VAL A 62 -7.40 -4.90 5.62
C VAL A 62 -7.59 -4.98 7.14
N LEU A 63 -6.78 -5.79 7.83
CA LEU A 63 -6.78 -5.86 9.30
C LEU A 63 -6.43 -4.52 9.93
N TYR A 64 -5.44 -3.80 9.39
CA TYR A 64 -5.04 -2.48 9.88
C TYR A 64 -6.17 -1.45 9.71
N TRP A 65 -6.86 -1.42 8.56
CA TRP A 65 -7.96 -0.48 8.31
C TRP A 65 -9.18 -0.71 9.20
N LEU A 66 -9.48 -1.97 9.52
CA LEU A 66 -10.60 -2.36 10.37
C LEU A 66 -10.26 -2.31 11.86
N SER A 67 -8.97 -2.20 12.21
CA SER A 67 -8.53 -2.04 13.59
C SER A 67 -8.87 -0.65 14.11
N LYS A 68 -9.24 -0.57 15.41
CA LYS A 68 -9.57 0.69 16.12
C LYS A 68 -8.43 1.72 16.11
N LYS A 69 -7.22 1.32 15.69
CA LYS A 69 -6.04 2.18 15.57
C LYS A 69 -6.08 3.14 14.37
N ALA A 70 -7.05 2.96 13.46
CA ALA A 70 -7.27 3.82 12.30
C ALA A 70 -8.42 4.83 12.48
N LYS A 71 -8.95 4.96 13.71
CA LYS A 71 -10.01 5.91 14.08
C LYS A 71 -9.43 7.08 14.86
#